data_AF-A0AB38SJ14-F1
#
_entry.id   AF-A0AB38SJ14-F1
#
_cell.length_a   1.000
_cell.length_b   1.000
_cell.length_c   1.000
_cell.angle_alpha   90.00
_cell.angle_beta   90.00
_cell.angle_gamma   90.00
#
_symmetry.space_group_name_H-M   'P 1'
#
loop_
_entity.id
_entity.type
_entity.pdbx_description
1 polymer ?
#
loop_
_entity_poly.entity_id
_entity_poly.type
_entity_poly.pdbx_seq_one_letter_code
_entity_poly.pdbx_strand_id
1 'polypeptide(L)'
;MPQIWMTYDELGALCGCGAMEARDRAIHLSLDRRKSRDGTTRVKLDLALTARFFASVREADFELDCAIEALHNTHRQMAELLAPTQLHSRRGVA
;
A
#
# COMPACT_ATOMS: atom_id res chain seq x y z
N MET A 1 -3.77 9.26 13.11
CA MET A 1 -4.01 8.69 11.78
C MET A 1 -4.09 9.79 10.74
N PRO A 2 -3.56 9.59 9.52
CA PRO A 2 -3.71 10.56 8.44
C PRO A 2 -5.19 10.78 8.13
N GLN A 3 -5.55 12.01 7.76
CA GLN A 3 -6.90 12.34 7.29
C GLN A 3 -6.89 12.38 5.77
N ILE A 4 -7.57 11.43 5.14
CA ILE A 4 -7.69 11.34 3.68
C ILE A 4 -9.04 11.92 3.27
N TRP A 5 -9.00 12.82 2.29
CA TRP A 5 -10.17 13.49 1.73
C TRP A 5 -10.27 13.15 0.25
N MET A 6 -11.43 12.64 -0.19
CA MET A 6 -11.66 12.22 -1.57
C MET A 6 -12.91 12.87 -2.15
N THR A 7 -12.91 13.14 -3.45
CA THR A 7 -14.12 13.51 -4.19
C THR A 7 -15.10 12.32 -4.24
N TYR A 8 -16.35 12.55 -4.65
CA TYR A 8 -17.29 11.44 -4.83
C TYR A 8 -16.86 10.49 -5.97
N ASP A 9 -16.20 11.01 -7.01
CA ASP A 9 -15.66 10.18 -8.09
C ASP A 9 -14.53 9.28 -7.59
N GLU A 10 -13.59 9.84 -6.83
CA GLU A 10 -12.48 9.08 -6.21
C GLU A 10 -13.00 8.05 -5.21
N LEU A 11 -13.98 8.43 -4.37
CA LEU A 11 -14.62 7.51 -3.43
C LEU A 11 -15.38 6.40 -4.15
N GLY A 12 -16.05 6.72 -5.26
CA GLY A 12 -16.71 5.76 -6.13
C GLY A 12 -15.72 4.76 -6.72
N ALA A 13 -14.62 5.25 -7.30
CA ALA A 13 -13.53 4.41 -7.81
C ALA A 13 -12.97 3.48 -6.72
N LEU A 14 -12.69 4.01 -5.52
CA LEU A 14 -12.25 3.20 -4.38
C LEU A 14 -13.29 2.13 -3.99
N CYS A 15 -14.57 2.47 -4.09
CA CYS A 15 -15.66 1.59 -3.71
C CYS A 15 -16.10 0.59 -4.79
N GLY A 16 -15.71 0.82 -6.04
CA GLY A 16 -16.22 0.09 -7.20
C GLY A 16 -17.64 0.52 -7.62
N CYS A 17 -18.03 1.77 -7.33
CA CYS A 17 -19.35 2.30 -7.64
C CYS A 17 -19.29 3.69 -8.31
N GLY A 18 -20.44 4.16 -8.80
CA GLY A 18 -20.55 5.51 -9.39
C GLY A 18 -20.57 6.62 -8.33
N ALA A 19 -20.24 7.85 -8.73
CA ALA A 19 -20.17 9.00 -7.82
C ALA A 19 -21.48 9.31 -7.07
N MET A 20 -22.63 9.08 -7.71
CA MET A 20 -23.94 9.27 -7.07
C MET A 20 -24.16 8.26 -5.93
N GLU A 21 -23.84 6.99 -6.17
CA GLU A 21 -23.91 5.96 -5.15
C GLU A 21 -22.89 6.19 -4.02
N ALA A 22 -21.69 6.63 -4.37
CA ALA A 22 -20.67 7.02 -3.41
C ALA A 22 -21.14 8.18 -2.51
N ARG A 23 -21.86 9.15 -3.09
CA ARG A 23 -22.50 10.24 -2.33
C ARG A 23 -23.55 9.72 -1.37
N ASP A 24 -24.45 8.86 -1.82
CA ASP A 24 -25.51 8.28 -0.97
C ASP A 24 -24.90 7.49 0.18
N ARG A 25 -23.85 6.72 -0.10
CA ARG A 25 -23.08 6.00 0.91
C ARG A 25 -22.42 6.94 1.92
N ALA A 26 -21.79 8.03 1.46
CA ALA A 26 -21.19 9.03 2.36
C ALA A 26 -22.23 9.73 3.24
N ILE A 27 -23.45 9.92 2.73
CA ILE A 27 -24.58 10.45 3.52
C ILE A 27 -25.05 9.42 4.54
N HIS A 28 -25.27 8.17 4.11
CA HIS A 28 -25.71 7.07 4.96
C HIS A 28 -24.74 6.81 6.12
N LEU A 29 -23.44 6.82 5.84
CA LEU A 29 -22.38 6.65 6.83
C LEU A 29 -22.08 7.92 7.64
N SER A 30 -22.79 9.02 7.37
CA SER A 30 -22.61 10.32 8.05
C SER A 30 -21.15 10.82 8.03
N LEU A 31 -20.45 10.58 6.93
CA LEU A 31 -19.05 10.99 6.78
C LEU A 31 -18.92 12.51 6.74
N ASP A 32 -17.79 13.04 7.24
CA ASP A 32 -17.47 14.46 7.14
C ASP A 32 -17.37 14.86 5.67
N ARG A 33 -18.04 15.96 5.29
CA ARG A 33 -18.04 16.50 3.92
C ARG A 33 -17.67 17.98 3.96
N ARG A 34 -16.78 18.40 3.06
CA ARG A 34 -16.40 19.82 2.93
C ARG A 34 -16.28 20.21 1.47
N LYS A 35 -16.76 21.40 1.15
CA LYS A 35 -16.51 22.02 -0.16
C LYS A 35 -15.10 22.58 -0.16
N SER A 36 -14.29 22.17 -1.13
CA SER A 36 -12.93 22.66 -1.31
C SER A 36 -12.92 23.96 -2.14
N ARG A 37 -11.75 24.57 -2.27
CA ARG A 37 -11.56 25.83 -3.02
C ARG A 37 -11.84 25.69 -4.51
N ASP A 38 -11.65 24.50 -5.06
CA ASP A 38 -11.99 24.16 -6.46
C ASP A 38 -13.50 23.97 -6.69
N GLY A 39 -14.33 24.13 -5.65
CA GLY A 39 -15.78 23.94 -5.72
C GLY A 39 -16.24 22.49 -5.57
N THR A 40 -15.31 21.53 -5.57
CA THR A 40 -15.63 20.11 -5.43
C THR A 40 -15.87 19.74 -3.98
N THR A 41 -16.89 18.92 -3.72
CA THR A 41 -17.14 18.37 -2.39
C THR A 41 -16.21 17.18 -2.17
N ARG A 42 -15.46 17.22 -1.06
CA ARG A 42 -14.63 16.12 -0.60
C ARG A 42 -15.21 15.52 0.67
N VAL A 43 -15.09 14.20 0.77
CA VAL A 43 -15.53 13.37 1.87
C VAL A 43 -14.30 12.88 2.60
N LYS A 44 -14.30 12.97 3.93
CA LYS A 44 -13.25 12.38 4.76
C LYS A 44 -13.50 10.89 4.92
N LEU A 45 -12.47 10.08 4.72
CA LEU A 45 -12.58 8.64 4.93
C LEU A 45 -12.67 8.33 6.43
N ASP A 46 -13.53 7.37 6.77
CA ASP A 46 -13.52 6.72 8.08
C ASP A 46 -12.41 5.65 8.15
N LEU A 47 -12.33 4.95 9.28
CA LEU A 47 -11.30 3.92 9.49
C LEU A 47 -11.39 2.77 8.47
N ALA A 48 -12.61 2.32 8.16
CA ALA A 48 -12.83 1.19 7.26
C ALA A 48 -12.46 1.56 5.82
N LEU A 49 -12.86 2.74 5.36
CA LEU A 49 -12.53 3.25 4.03
C LEU A 49 -11.04 3.60 3.92
N THR A 50 -10.42 4.09 4.99
CA THR A 50 -8.97 4.32 5.03
C THR A 50 -8.19 3.01 4.91
N ALA A 51 -8.63 1.94 5.58
CA ALA A 51 -8.02 0.61 5.43
C ALA A 51 -8.16 0.08 4.00
N ARG A 52 -9.33 0.26 3.38
CA ARG A 52 -9.55 -0.11 1.96
C ARG A 52 -8.65 0.68 1.02
N PHE A 53 -8.48 1.97 1.26
CA PHE A 53 -7.55 2.81 0.48
C PHE A 53 -6.13 2.27 0.54
N PHE A 54 -5.62 1.98 1.74
CA PHE A 54 -4.27 1.41 1.87
C PHE A 54 -4.14 0.05 1.18
N ALA A 55 -5.17 -0.80 1.26
CA ALA A 55 -5.18 -2.07 0.52
C ALA A 55 -5.09 -1.84 -0.99
N SER A 56 -5.87 -0.89 -1.55
CA SER A 56 -5.84 -0.60 -2.99
C SER A 56 -4.49 -0.04 -3.47
N VAL A 57 -3.77 0.70 -2.63
CA VAL A 57 -2.42 1.18 -2.96
C VAL A 57 -1.43 0.01 -2.91
N ARG A 58 -1.49 -0.84 -1.88
CA ARG A 58 -0.59 -1.99 -1.76
C ARG A 58 -0.82 -3.06 -2.83
N GLU A 59 -2.05 -3.27 -3.26
CA GLU A 59 -2.34 -4.19 -4.37
C GLU A 59 -1.73 -3.71 -5.68
N ALA A 60 -1.64 -2.38 -5.90
CA ALA A 60 -0.92 -1.85 -7.06
C ALA A 60 0.59 -2.14 -7.02
N ASP A 61 1.15 -2.36 -5.84
CA ASP A 61 2.58 -2.57 -5.60
C ASP A 61 2.95 -4.06 -5.36
N PHE A 62 2.01 -5.00 -5.46
CA PHE A 62 2.30 -6.43 -5.20
C PHE A 62 3.41 -6.99 -6.10
N GLU A 63 3.35 -6.70 -7.40
CA GLU A 63 4.40 -7.11 -8.36
C GLU A 63 5.75 -6.46 -8.03
N LEU A 64 5.74 -5.22 -7.53
CA LEU A 64 6.95 -4.50 -7.12
C LEU A 64 7.55 -5.12 -5.85
N ASP A 65 6.72 -5.45 -4.85
CA ASP A 65 7.14 -6.12 -3.62
C ASP A 65 7.77 -7.50 -3.95
N CYS A 66 7.15 -8.27 -4.84
CA CYS A 66 7.69 -9.54 -5.33
C CYS A 66 9.04 -9.35 -6.05
N ALA A 67 9.16 -8.32 -6.90
CA ALA A 67 10.40 -8.02 -7.59
C ALA A 67 11.53 -7.60 -6.62
N ILE A 68 11.21 -6.80 -5.60
CA ILE A 68 12.15 -6.40 -4.55
C ILE A 68 12.63 -7.62 -3.77
N GLU A 69 11.72 -8.53 -3.39
CA GLU A 69 12.07 -9.76 -2.69
C GLU A 69 12.96 -10.67 -3.55
N ALA A 70 12.64 -10.83 -4.84
CA ALA A 70 13.46 -11.59 -5.78
C ALA A 70 14.87 -10.99 -5.92
N LEU A 71 14.99 -9.67 -5.97
CA LEU A 71 16.27 -8.97 -6.05
C LEU A 71 17.11 -9.18 -4.78
N HIS A 72 16.50 -9.04 -3.60
CA HIS A 72 17.18 -9.31 -2.32
C HIS A 72 17.65 -10.77 -2.21
N ASN A 73 16.83 -11.73 -2.65
CA ASN A 73 17.20 -13.14 -2.66
C ASN A 73 18.38 -13.42 -3.61
N THR A 74 18.36 -12.83 -4.80
CA THR A 74 19.47 -12.94 -5.77
C THR A 74 20.76 -12.37 -5.18
N HIS A 75 20.71 -11.18 -4.58
CA HIS A 75 21.86 -10.57 -3.92
C HIS A 75 22.39 -11.47 -2.79
N ARG A 76 21.51 -12.05 -1.96
CA ARG A 76 21.92 -12.95 -0.87
C ARG A 76 22.67 -14.17 -1.41
N GLN A 77 22.14 -14.82 -2.46
CA GLN A 77 22.81 -15.95 -3.10
C GLN A 77 24.17 -15.58 -3.67
N MET A 78 24.27 -14.43 -4.36
CA MET A 78 25.55 -13.96 -4.89
C MET A 78 26.56 -13.65 -3.78
N ALA A 79 26.11 -13.03 -2.68
CA ALA A 79 26.96 -12.72 -1.53
C ALA A 79 27.45 -14.00 -0.82
N GLU A 80 26.61 -15.03 -0.71
CA GLU A 80 26.99 -16.34 -0.15
C GLU A 80 28.02 -17.06 -1.01
N LEU A 81 27.93 -16.97 -2.35
CA LEU A 81 28.92 -17.54 -3.27
C LEU A 81 30.27 -16.81 -3.23
N LEU A 82 30.27 -15.52 -2.85
CA LEU A 82 31.46 -14.69 -2.74
C LEU A 82 32.08 -14.74 -1.32
N ALA A 83 31.37 -15.29 -0.33
CA ALA A 83 31.92 -15.54 0.99
C ALA A 83 32.98 -16.64 0.89
N PRO A 84 34.26 -16.38 1.21
CA PRO A 84 35.27 -17.43 1.20
C PRO A 84 34.86 -18.51 2.19
N THR A 85 34.79 -19.75 1.73
CA THR A 85 34.63 -20.96 2.55
C THR A 85 35.77 -21.04 3.57
N GLN A 86 35.65 -20.33 4.69
CA GLN A 86 36.56 -20.37 5.83
C GLN A 86 36.24 -21.55 6.76
N LEU A 87 35.90 -22.69 6.16
CA LEU A 87 35.80 -23.96 6.86
C LEU A 87 36.70 -24.93 6.10
N HIS A 88 37.55 -25.63 6.84
CA HIS A 88 38.53 -26.63 6.39
C HIS A 88 39.96 -26.12 6.11
N SER A 89 40.66 -25.62 7.14
CA SER A 89 42.04 -26.06 7.45
C SER A 89 42.53 -25.46 8.77
N ARG A 90 41.98 -25.93 9.89
CA ARG A 90 42.67 -25.84 11.19
C ARG A 90 42.47 -27.14 11.95
N ARG A 91 42.96 -28.25 11.38
CA ARG A 91 43.23 -29.47 12.15
C ARG A 91 44.64 -29.34 12.71
N GLY A 92 44.67 -29.17 14.04
CA GLY A 92 45.72 -29.52 15.01
C GLY A 92 47.18 -29.55 14.56
N VAL A 93 47.95 -28.64 15.16
CA VAL A 93 49.39 -28.71 15.39
C VAL A 93 49.66 -29.61 16.59
N ALA A 94 50.86 -30.23 16.56
CA ALA A 94 51.62 -30.93 17.60
C ALA A 94 51.42 -32.45 17.68
#